data_AF-A0A158A6B5-F1
#
_entry.id   AF-A0A158A6B5-F1
#
_cell.length_a   1.000
_cell.length_b   1.000
_cell.length_c   1.000
_cell.angle_alpha   90.00
_cell.angle_beta   90.00
_cell.angle_gamma   90.00
#
_symmetry.space_group_name_H-M   'P 1'
#
loop_
_entity.id
_entity.type
_entity.pdbx_description
1 polymer ?
#
loop_
_entity_poly.entity_id
_entity_poly.type
_entity_poly.pdbx_seq_one_letter_code
_entity_poly.pdbx_strand_id
1 'polypeptide(L)' 'MKVRPVLALRTAINALRDIVESKRMPNGIPLSDDERELHRLSADELEKQLMALERSSWPAGKVTFGERGQAPSRRSL' A
#
# COMPACT_ATOMS: atom_id res chain seq x y z
N MET A 1 -8.51 20.68 1.05
CA MET A 1 -7.84 19.56 0.36
C MET A 1 -8.34 18.25 0.97
N LYS A 2 -8.83 17.27 0.19
CA LYS A 2 -9.21 15.96 0.73
C LYS A 2 -8.00 15.03 0.64
N VAL A 3 -7.50 14.55 1.77
CA VAL A 3 -6.36 13.62 1.81
C VAL A 3 -6.88 12.21 1.54
N ARG A 4 -6.32 11.51 0.56
CA ARG A 4 -6.62 10.10 0.32
C ARG A 4 -5.89 9.25 1.37
N PRO A 5 -6.54 8.27 2.03
CA PRO A 5 -5.89 7.46 3.06
C PRO A 5 -4.60 6.77 2.59
N VAL A 6 -4.58 6.26 1.35
CA VAL A 6 -3.37 5.69 0.71
C VAL A 6 -2.21 6.68 0.67
N LEU A 7 -2.48 7.95 0.34
CA LEU A 7 -1.44 8.98 0.28
C LEU A 7 -0.96 9.37 1.68
N ALA A 8 -1.88 9.47 2.66
CA ALA A 8 -1.51 9.75 4.04
C ALA A 8 -0.57 8.68 4.61
N LEU A 9 -0.89 7.40 4.40
CA LEU A 9 -0.07 6.27 4.86
C LEU A 9 1.30 6.27 4.18
N ARG A 10 1.35 6.47 2.86
CA ARG A 10 2.63 6.58 2.12
C ARG A 10 3.50 7.72 2.64
N THR A 11 2.91 8.89 2.88
CA THR A 11 3.63 10.04 3.44
C THR A 11 4.18 9.74 4.84
N ALA A 12 3.38 9.11 5.71
CA ALA A 12 3.82 8.73 7.05
C ALA A 12 4.96 7.70 7.03
N ILE A 13 4.87 6.67 6.19
CA ILE A 13 5.93 5.65 6.02
C ILE A 13 7.24 6.30 5.59
N ASN A 14 7.20 7.19 4.60
CA ASN A 14 8.40 7.87 4.12
C ASN A 14 9.02 8.73 5.24
N ALA A 15 8.21 9.51 5.95
CA ALA A 15 8.71 10.33 7.06
C ALA A 15 9.38 9.47 8.16
N LEU A 16 8.79 8.33 8.51
CA LEU A 16 9.38 7.42 9.50
C LEU A 16 10.70 6.80 9.01
N ARG A 17 10.79 6.42 7.72
CA ARG A 17 12.03 5.91 7.13
C ARG A 17 13.13 6.98 7.12
N ASP A 18 12.80 8.20 6.74
CA ASP A 18 13.74 9.32 6.74
C ASP A 18 14.28 9.61 8.16
N ILE A 19 13.42 9.53 9.18
CA ILE A 19 13.79 9.66 10.60
C ILE A 19 14.77 8.55 11.01
N VAL A 20 14.48 7.29 10.64
CA VAL A 20 15.36 6.14 10.93
C VAL A 20 16.71 6.26 10.23
N GLU A 21 16.73 6.64 8.95
CA GLU A 21 17.93 6.79 8.14
C GLU A 21 18.83 7.93 8.63
N SER A 22 18.22 9.09 8.93
CA SER A 22 18.94 10.26 9.46
C SER A 22 19.35 10.12 10.92
N LYS A 23 18.79 9.13 11.63
CA LYS A 23 18.95 8.91 13.07
C LYS A 23 18.55 10.12 13.91
N ARG A 24 17.66 10.96 13.38
CA ARG A 24 17.22 12.22 13.99
C ARG A 24 15.74 12.46 13.73
N MET A 25 15.09 13.04 14.74
CA MET A 25 13.76 13.62 14.58
C MET A 25 13.82 14.87 13.70
N PRO A 26 12.69 15.30 13.09
CA PRO A 26 12.66 16.47 12.21
C PRO A 26 13.07 17.79 12.90
N ASN A 27 12.96 17.85 14.23
CA ASN A 27 13.42 18.99 15.04
C ASN A 27 14.92 18.94 15.37
N GLY A 28 15.66 17.96 14.83
CA GLY A 28 17.10 17.79 14.99
C GLY A 28 17.53 16.93 16.19
N ILE A 29 16.60 16.47 17.03
CA ILE A 29 16.92 15.65 18.19
C ILE A 29 17.39 14.25 17.74
N PRO A 30 18.58 13.78 18.16
CA PRO A 30 19.04 12.42 17.87
C PRO A 30 18.13 11.36 18.48
N LEU A 31 17.96 10.25 17.77
CA LEU A 31 17.22 9.09 18.27
C LEU A 31 18.13 8.20 19.13
N SER A 32 17.58 7.70 20.23
CA SER A 32 18.11 6.50 20.89
C SER A 32 17.93 5.25 20.00
N ASP A 33 18.59 4.15 20.37
CA ASP A 33 18.42 2.87 19.68
C ASP A 33 16.98 2.36 19.76
N ASP A 34 16.33 2.49 20.93
CA ASP A 34 14.95 2.06 21.15
C ASP A 34 13.95 2.90 20.33
N GLU A 35 14.14 4.23 20.29
CA GLU A 35 13.29 5.10 19.47
C GLU A 35 13.47 4.80 17.98
N ARG A 36 14.72 4.58 17.53
CA ARG A 36 15.00 4.20 16.14
C ARG A 36 14.29 2.91 15.77
N GLU A 37 14.33 1.89 16.63
CA GLU A 37 13.65 0.62 16.39
C GLU A 37 12.12 0.78 16.40
N LEU A 38 11.58 1.60 17.31
CA LEU A 38 10.16 1.92 17.34
C LEU A 38 9.67 2.57 16.03
N HIS A 39 10.42 3.53 15.49
CA HIS A 39 10.09 4.16 14.20
C HIS A 39 10.16 3.16 13.04
N ARG A 40 11.15 2.27 13.04
CA ARG A 40 11.29 1.20 12.03
C ARG A 40 10.09 0.26 12.07
N LEU A 41 9.73 -0.25 13.25
CA LEU A 41 8.58 -1.15 13.45
C LEU A 41 7.26 -0.46 13.08
N SER A 42 7.13 0.83 13.37
CA SER A 42 5.96 1.60 13.00
C SER A 42 5.82 1.74 11.48
N ALA A 43 6.93 1.99 10.77
CA ALA A 43 6.93 2.05 9.31
C ALA A 43 6.51 0.71 8.68
N ASP A 44 7.05 -0.41 9.20
CA ASP A 44 6.68 -1.76 8.75
C ASP A 44 5.19 -2.05 8.95
N GLU A 45 4.63 -1.65 10.09
CA GLU A 45 3.21 -1.87 10.39
C GLU A 45 2.30 -1.01 9.49
N LEU A 46 2.65 0.25 9.27
CA LEU A 46 1.91 1.10 8.34
C LEU A 46 1.98 0.60 6.89
N GLU A 47 3.10 -0.03 6.49
CA GLU A 47 3.22 -0.64 5.17
C GLU A 47 2.27 -1.84 5.01
N LYS A 48 2.11 -2.69 6.05
CA LYS A 48 1.11 -3.77 6.02
C LYS A 48 -0.31 -3.23 5.89
N GLN A 49 -0.63 -2.14 6.59
CA GLN A 49 -1.94 -1.48 6.51
C GLN A 49 -2.18 -0.87 5.13
N LEU A 50 -1.16 -0.22 4.55
CA LEU A 50 -1.21 0.29 3.17
C LEU A 50 -1.51 -0.84 2.18
N MET A 51 -0.81 -1.96 2.30
CA MET A 51 -1.00 -3.13 1.43
C MET A 51 -2.40 -3.73 1.59
N ALA A 52 -2.93 -3.79 2.82
CA ALA A 52 -4.30 -4.23 3.07
C ALA A 52 -5.32 -3.29 2.42
N LEU A 53 -5.13 -1.98 2.57
CA LEU A 53 -5.98 -0.97 1.98
C LEU A 53 -5.98 -1.02 0.45
N GLU A 54 -4.83 -1.19 -0.17
CA GLU A 54 -4.69 -1.30 -1.63
C GLU A 54 -5.35 -2.58 -2.16
N ARG A 55 -5.23 -3.71 -1.44
CA ARG A 55 -5.96 -4.94 -1.77
C ARG A 55 -7.48 -4.79 -1.63
N SER A 56 -7.95 -4.12 -0.59
CA SER A 56 -9.38 -3.85 -0.40
C SER A 56 -9.93 -2.83 -1.41
N SER A 57 -9.08 -1.94 -1.91
CA SER A 57 -9.41 -0.99 -2.98
C SER A 57 -9.34 -1.61 -4.37
N TRP A 58 -8.77 -2.82 -4.52
CA TRP A 58 -8.84 -3.55 -5.77
C TRP A 58 -10.30 -3.95 -6.03
N PRO A 59 -10.89 -3.63 -7.19
CA PRO A 59 -12.25 -4.04 -7.47
C PRO A 59 -12.28 -5.57 -7.53
N ALA A 60 -12.98 -6.20 -6.60
CA ALA A 60 -13.26 -7.64 -6.59
C ALA A 60 -14.10 -8.12 -7.81
N GLY A 61 -14.26 -7.29 -8.85
CA GLY A 61 -14.95 -7.66 -10.07
C GLY A 61 -14.76 -6.62 -11.16
N LYS A 62 -13.79 -6.87 -12.05
CA LYS A 62 -13.92 -6.75 -13.53
C LYS A 62 -12.74 -7.46 -14.20
N VAL A 63 -12.69 -8.78 -14.07
CA VAL A 63 -12.27 -9.61 -15.19
C VAL A 63 -13.52 -10.37 -15.62
N THR A 64 -14.42 -9.69 -16.34
CA THR A 64 -15.41 -10.40 -17.16
C THR A 64 -14.66 -10.87 -18.41
N PHE A 65 -13.98 -12.00 -18.30
CA PHE A 65 -13.61 -12.78 -19.49
C PHE A 65 -14.88 -13.50 -19.96
N GLY A 66 -15.81 -12.72 -20.50
CA GLY A 66 -17.07 -13.19 -21.06
C GLY A 66 -17.14 -12.81 -22.54
N GLU A 67 -17.03 -13.82 -23.39
CA GLU A 67 -17.73 -13.93 -24.67
C GLU A 67 -17.51 -12.85 -25.76
N ARG A 68 -16.57 -13.12 -26.66
CA ARG A 68 -16.74 -12.99 -28.13
C ARG A 68 -15.84 -14.05 -28.80
N GLY A 69 -16.31 -14.99 -29.61
CA GLY A 69 -17.61 -15.11 -30.24
C GLY A 69 -18.04 -16.57 -30.39
N GLN A 70 -19.34 -16.75 -30.26
CA GLN A 70 -20.06 -17.89 -30.77
C GLN A 70 -20.59 -17.53 -32.17
N ALA A 71 -20.37 -18.41 -33.14
CA ALA A 71 -21.28 -18.75 -34.25
C ALA A 71 -20.61 -19.77 -35.20
N PRO A 72 -21.34 -20.54 -36.02
CA PRO A 72 -22.52 -21.32 -35.69
C PRO A 72 -22.37 -22.80 -36.12
N SER A 73 -23.19 -23.64 -35.50
CA SER A 73 -23.67 -24.97 -35.90
C SER A 73 -23.21 -25.56 -37.25
N ARG A 74 -22.58 -26.75 -37.21
CA ARG A 74 -22.69 -27.75 -38.28
C ARG A 74 -22.94 -29.15 -37.70
N ARG A 75 -24.23 -29.51 -37.75
CA ARG A 75 -24.87 -30.82 -37.94
C ARG A 75 -24.05 -32.09 -37.66
N SER A 76 -24.62 -32.92 -36.79
CA SER A 76 -24.42 -34.36 -36.71
C SER A 76 -24.47 -35.04 -38.07
N LEU A 77 -23.54 -35.98 -38.30
CA LEU A 77 -23.74 -37.30 -38.91
C LEU A 77 -22.73 -38.27 -38.27
#